data_AF-A0AAJ2IDX2-F1
#
_entry.id   AF-A0AAJ2IDX2-F1
#
_cell.length_a   1.000
_cell.length_b   1.000
_cell.length_c   1.000
_cell.angle_alpha   90.00
_cell.angle_beta   90.00
_cell.angle_gamma   90.00
#
_symmetry.space_group_name_H-M   'P 1'
#
loop_
_entity.id
_entity.type
_entity.pdbx_description
1 polymer ?
#
loop_
_entity_poly.entity_id
_entity_poly.type
_entity_poly.pdbx_seq_one_letter_code
_entity_poly.pdbx_strand_id
1 'polypeptide(L)'
;MTDRPTAVGRRPAALRAPTGSCPRWLTAVMRCDRALSSWFIGAGFFFAPVLLILDPWPAAVVIAWVTISMSGLWLGLLGVFMAAGLAQVLRAGDEIPDEFWSGLLDYRTR
;
A
#
# COMPACT_ATOMS: atom_id res chain seq x y z
N MET A 1 -39.70 14.71 -21.59
CA MET A 1 -39.27 13.30 -21.53
C MET A 1 -37.75 13.31 -21.49
N THR A 2 -37.20 13.37 -20.29
CA THR A 2 -35.76 13.54 -20.03
C THR A 2 -35.14 12.16 -19.86
N ASP A 3 -34.43 11.69 -20.90
CA ASP A 3 -33.60 10.49 -20.80
C ASP A 3 -32.42 10.79 -19.87
N ARG A 4 -32.50 10.28 -18.64
CA ARG A 4 -31.32 10.05 -17.80
C ARG A 4 -30.60 8.84 -18.38
N PRO A 5 -29.39 8.96 -18.93
CA PRO A 5 -28.61 7.78 -19.25
C PRO A 5 -28.27 7.07 -17.93
N THR A 6 -28.86 5.89 -17.77
CA THR A 6 -28.58 4.92 -16.72
C THR A 6 -27.08 4.68 -16.65
N ALA A 7 -26.48 4.92 -15.48
CA ALA A 7 -25.09 4.61 -15.16
C ALA A 7 -24.89 3.08 -15.22
N VAL A 8 -24.67 2.56 -16.42
CA VAL A 8 -24.27 1.18 -16.66
C VAL A 8 -22.90 0.99 -16.01
N GLY A 9 -22.83 0.01 -15.12
CA GLY A 9 -21.65 -0.36 -14.34
C GLY A 9 -20.38 -0.43 -15.19
N ARG A 10 -19.64 0.67 -15.21
CA ARG A 10 -18.24 0.69 -15.61
C ARG A 10 -17.47 0.20 -14.40
N ARG A 11 -16.82 -0.97 -14.51
CA ARG A 11 -15.80 -1.42 -13.56
C ARG A 11 -15.00 -0.20 -13.09
N PRO A 12 -14.84 0.04 -11.78
CA PRO A 12 -14.25 1.27 -11.29
C PRO A 12 -12.88 1.45 -11.96
N ALA A 13 -12.67 2.63 -12.53
CA ALA A 13 -11.40 3.03 -13.16
C ALA A 13 -10.27 3.20 -12.13
N ALA A 14 -10.35 2.52 -10.98
CA ALA A 14 -9.48 2.61 -9.81
C ALA A 14 -8.07 2.02 -10.02
N LEU A 15 -7.62 1.88 -11.28
CA LEU A 15 -6.48 1.04 -11.64
C LEU A 15 -5.62 1.57 -12.79
N ARG A 16 -5.92 2.76 -13.32
CA ARG A 16 -5.05 3.47 -14.27
C ARG A 16 -4.39 4.63 -13.54
N ALA A 17 -3.18 5.00 -14.00
CA ALA A 17 -2.50 6.20 -13.52
C ALA A 17 -3.50 7.38 -13.53
N PRO A 18 -3.75 8.04 -12.38
CA PRO A 18 -4.80 9.05 -12.23
C PRO A 18 -4.66 10.24 -13.17
N THR A 19 -3.44 10.59 -13.52
CA THR A 19 -3.08 11.65 -14.46
C THR A 19 -2.00 11.16 -15.43
N GLY A 20 -1.82 11.86 -16.56
CA GLY A 20 -0.76 11.52 -17.54
C GLY A 20 0.66 11.61 -16.96
N SER A 21 0.84 12.36 -15.88
CA SER A 21 2.10 12.52 -15.16
C SER A 21 2.32 11.46 -14.06
N CYS A 22 1.26 10.75 -13.65
CA CYS A 22 1.37 9.75 -12.58
C CYS A 22 2.02 8.46 -13.11
N PRO A 23 3.16 8.03 -12.52
CA PRO A 23 3.81 6.81 -12.96
C PRO A 23 2.96 5.57 -12.65
N ARG A 24 2.75 4.71 -13.64
CA ARG A 24 1.96 3.47 -13.47
C ARG A 24 2.51 2.52 -12.38
N TRP A 25 3.81 2.59 -12.09
CA TRP A 25 4.44 1.80 -11.04
C TRP A 25 4.05 2.28 -9.63
N LEU A 26 3.65 3.54 -9.48
CA LEU A 26 3.28 4.12 -8.19
C LEU A 26 2.04 3.43 -7.60
N THR A 27 1.06 3.07 -8.43
CA THR A 27 -0.11 2.29 -8.00
C THR A 27 0.27 0.90 -7.48
N ALA A 28 1.27 0.26 -8.10
CA ALA A 28 1.78 -1.02 -7.63
C ALA A 28 2.51 -0.87 -6.28
N VAL A 29 3.37 0.16 -6.16
CA VAL A 29 4.07 0.48 -4.91
C VAL A 29 3.09 0.72 -3.77
N MET A 30 2.05 1.54 -3.96
CA MET A 30 1.07 1.81 -2.92
C MET A 30 0.29 0.56 -2.47
N ARG A 31 0.00 -0.37 -3.40
CA ARG A 31 -0.64 -1.64 -3.05
C ARG A 31 0.28 -2.55 -2.27
N CYS A 32 1.53 -2.68 -2.71
CA CYS A 32 2.55 -3.45 -2.01
C CYS A 32 2.78 -2.87 -0.60
N ASP A 33 2.89 -1.55 -0.48
CA ASP A 33 3.05 -0.85 0.79
C ASP A 33 1.88 -1.13 1.74
N ARG A 34 0.63 -1.01 1.27
CA ARG A 34 -0.57 -1.35 2.06
C ARG A 34 -0.58 -2.81 2.51
N ALA A 35 -0.35 -3.74 1.58
CA ALA A 35 -0.39 -5.16 1.87
C ALA A 35 0.73 -5.56 2.85
N LEU A 36 1.96 -5.14 2.57
CA LEU A 36 3.12 -5.45 3.39
C LEU A 36 3.02 -4.78 4.76
N SER A 37 2.52 -3.55 4.86
CA SER A 37 2.30 -2.88 6.14
C SER A 37 1.25 -3.60 6.98
N SER A 38 0.12 -4.00 6.37
CA SER A 38 -0.93 -4.74 7.10
C SER A 38 -0.42 -6.08 7.62
N TRP A 39 0.39 -6.78 6.81
CA TRP A 39 1.01 -8.03 7.20
C TRP A 39 2.06 -7.83 8.30
N PHE A 40 2.88 -6.77 8.20
CA PHE A 40 3.91 -6.46 9.18
C PHE A 40 3.33 -6.12 10.56
N ILE A 41 2.22 -5.38 10.60
CA ILE A 41 1.49 -5.10 11.85
C ILE A 41 0.93 -6.39 12.45
N GLY A 42 0.28 -7.23 11.64
CA GLY A 42 -0.22 -8.52 12.09
C GLY A 42 0.90 -9.43 12.61
N ALA A 43 1.98 -9.57 11.85
CA ALA A 43 3.15 -10.35 12.24
C ALA A 43 3.77 -9.82 13.55
N GLY A 44 3.91 -8.50 13.69
CA GLY A 44 4.43 -7.86 14.91
C GLY A 44 3.58 -8.14 16.15
N PHE A 45 2.25 -8.15 16.02
CA PHE A 45 1.36 -8.48 17.14
C PHE A 45 1.56 -9.91 17.65
N PHE A 46 1.71 -10.89 16.74
CA PHE A 46 1.98 -12.28 17.10
C PHE A 46 3.44 -12.54 17.44
N PHE A 47 4.34 -11.60 17.15
CA PHE A 47 5.77 -11.79 17.31
C PHE A 47 6.21 -11.94 18.78
N ALA A 48 5.70 -11.09 19.66
CA ALA A 48 6.06 -11.11 21.08
C ALA A 48 5.72 -12.44 21.79
N PRO A 49 4.48 -12.98 21.69
CA PRO A 49 4.17 -14.28 22.28
C PRO A 49 4.95 -15.43 21.61
N VAL A 50 5.22 -15.36 20.30
CA VAL A 50 6.05 -16.36 19.60
C VAL A 50 7.49 -16.32 20.11
N LEU A 51 8.08 -15.14 20.30
CA LEU A 51 9.43 -15.01 20.86
C LEU A 51 9.52 -15.56 22.29
N LEU A 52 8.51 -15.35 23.13
CA LEU A 52 8.48 -15.94 24.47
C LEU A 52 8.55 -17.48 24.47
N ILE A 53 7.96 -18.11 23.45
CA ILE A 53 8.03 -19.57 23.26
C ILE A 53 9.39 -19.98 22.68
N LEU A 54 9.95 -19.15 21.79
CA LEU A 54 11.21 -19.42 21.07
C LEU A 54 12.47 -19.05 21.86
N ASP A 55 12.36 -18.30 22.97
CA ASP A 55 13.46 -17.81 23.79
C ASP A 55 14.53 -18.88 24.14
N PRO A 56 14.18 -20.16 24.39
CA PRO A 56 15.19 -21.20 24.64
C PRO A 56 16.10 -21.49 23.43
N TRP A 57 15.74 -21.07 22.22
CA TRP A 57 16.42 -21.37 20.96
C TRP A 57 16.98 -20.10 20.31
N PRO A 58 18.24 -19.71 20.64
CA PRO A 58 18.85 -18.47 20.16
C PRO A 58 18.85 -18.33 18.64
N ALA A 59 19.06 -19.44 17.91
CA ALA A 59 19.03 -19.45 16.45
C ALA A 59 17.66 -19.05 15.88
N ALA A 60 16.56 -19.49 16.51
CA ALA A 60 15.21 -19.17 16.09
C ALA A 60 14.89 -17.68 16.31
N VAL A 61 15.36 -17.12 17.44
CA VAL A 61 15.27 -15.68 17.73
C VAL A 61 16.04 -14.85 16.71
N VAL A 62 17.25 -15.24 16.32
CA VAL A 62 18.04 -14.55 15.29
C VAL A 62 17.31 -14.55 13.94
N ILE A 63 16.76 -15.70 13.52
CA ILE A 63 15.97 -15.79 12.28
C ILE A 63 14.76 -14.84 12.31
N ALA A 64 14.11 -14.76 13.47
CA ALA A 64 12.98 -13.87 13.70
C ALA A 64 13.37 -12.39 13.54
N TRP A 65 14.48 -11.96 14.16
CA TRP A 65 15.03 -10.62 14.01
C TRP A 65 15.44 -10.27 12.58
N VAL A 66 16.10 -11.20 11.87
CA VAL A 66 16.50 -11.01 10.47
C VAL A 66 15.26 -10.83 9.59
N THR A 67 14.24 -11.65 9.81
CA THR A 67 12.99 -11.58 9.04
C THR A 67 12.27 -10.26 9.25
N ILE A 68 12.19 -9.76 10.49
CA ILE A 68 11.62 -8.44 10.78
C ILE A 68 12.45 -7.34 10.12
N SER A 69 13.77 -7.37 10.27
CA SER A 69 14.66 -6.34 9.73
C SER A 69 14.56 -6.27 8.21
N MET A 70 14.54 -7.43 7.55
CA MET A 70 14.35 -7.54 6.09
C MET A 70 13.00 -7.02 5.64
N SER A 71 11.93 -7.32 6.39
CA SER A 71 10.58 -6.83 6.10
C SER A 71 10.48 -5.31 6.28
N GLY A 72 11.05 -4.78 7.36
CA GLY A 72 11.13 -3.34 7.63
C GLY A 72 11.97 -2.59 6.59
N LEU A 73 13.07 -3.18 6.13
CA LEU A 73 13.88 -2.63 5.04
C LEU A 73 13.08 -2.54 3.73
N TRP A 74 12.34 -3.59 3.39
CA TRP A 74 11.47 -3.57 2.21
C TRP A 74 10.36 -2.53 2.31
N LEU A 75 9.74 -2.39 3.49
CA LEU A 75 8.75 -1.34 3.75
C LEU A 75 9.36 0.06 3.59
N GLY A 76 10.54 0.30 4.17
CA GLY A 76 11.24 1.57 4.01
C GLY A 76 11.52 1.89 2.55
N LEU A 77 11.96 0.90 1.77
CA LEU A 77 12.23 1.07 0.35
C LEU A 77 10.95 1.38 -0.44
N LEU A 78 9.84 0.67 -0.17
CA LEU A 78 8.53 0.97 -0.76
C LEU A 78 8.05 2.38 -0.39
N GLY A 79 8.24 2.82 0.86
CA GLY A 79 7.91 4.17 1.31
C GLY A 79 8.68 5.25 0.56
N VAL A 80 9.98 5.04 0.31
CA VAL A 80 10.79 5.95 -0.51
C VAL A 80 10.25 6.04 -1.94
N PHE A 81 9.91 4.91 -2.56
CA PHE A 81 9.30 4.90 -3.90
C PHE A 81 7.96 5.63 -3.93
N MET A 82 7.12 5.46 -2.89
CA MET A 82 5.85 6.15 -2.77
C MET A 82 6.05 7.67 -2.70
N ALA A 83 6.95 8.13 -1.83
CA ALA A 83 7.29 9.55 -1.69
C ALA A 83 7.83 10.13 -3.01
N ALA A 84 8.68 9.40 -3.72
CA ALA A 84 9.21 9.84 -5.01
C ALA A 84 8.13 10.00 -6.08
N GLY A 85 7.19 9.06 -6.17
CA GLY A 85 6.07 9.14 -7.12
C GLY A 85 5.11 10.28 -6.80
N LEU A 86 4.81 10.51 -5.52
CA LEU A 86 4.00 11.67 -5.09
C LEU A 86 4.71 12.99 -5.38
N ALA A 87 6.00 13.09 -5.10
CA ALA A 87 6.80 14.28 -5.42
C ALA A 87 6.81 14.59 -6.93
N GLN A 88 6.84 13.55 -7.77
CA GLN A 88 6.75 13.72 -9.23
C GLN A 88 5.38 14.27 -9.67
N VAL A 89 4.28 13.80 -9.08
CA VAL A 89 2.92 14.30 -9.36
C VAL A 89 2.78 15.77 -8.94
N LEU A 90 3.21 16.10 -7.71
CA LEU A 90 3.20 17.48 -7.21
C LEU A 90 4.06 18.42 -8.08
N ARG A 91 5.22 17.94 -8.54
CA ARG A 91 6.09 18.70 -9.45
C ARG A 91 5.44 18.95 -10.82
N ALA A 92 4.56 18.07 -11.28
CA ALA A 92 3.81 18.27 -12.52
C ALA A 92 2.65 19.27 -12.36
N GLY A 93 2.36 19.72 -11.13
CA GLY A 93 1.19 20.55 -10.83
C GLY A 93 -0.14 19.80 -10.93
N ASP A 94 -0.08 18.47 -11.03
CA ASP A 94 -1.26 17.61 -11.09
C ASP A 94 -1.68 17.21 -9.67
N GLU A 95 -2.98 17.03 -9.49
CA GLU A 95 -3.57 16.57 -8.24
C GLU A 95 -4.10 15.14 -8.41
N ILE A 96 -3.96 14.32 -7.35
CA ILE A 96 -4.43 12.94 -7.37
C ILE A 96 -5.94 12.95 -7.06
N PRO A 97 -6.80 12.44 -7.94
CA PRO A 97 -8.25 12.44 -7.76
C PRO A 97 -8.68 11.56 -6.57
N ASP A 98 -9.74 11.98 -5.87
CA ASP A 98 -10.26 11.30 -4.68
C ASP A 98 -10.78 9.88 -4.97
N GLU A 99 -11.19 9.62 -6.21
CA GLU A 99 -11.61 8.33 -6.74
C GLU A 99 -10.47 7.31 -6.76
N PHE A 100 -9.23 7.79 -6.94
CA PHE A 100 -8.04 6.95 -6.83
C PHE A 100 -7.81 6.54 -5.38
N TRP A 101 -7.91 7.48 -4.43
CA TRP A 101 -7.71 7.20 -3.01
C TRP A 101 -8.78 6.29 -2.43
N SER A 102 -10.04 6.55 -2.74
CA SER A 102 -11.17 5.69 -2.34
C SER A 102 -11.04 4.29 -2.91
N GLY A 103 -10.64 4.15 -4.17
CA GLY A 103 -10.35 2.84 -4.77
C GLY A 103 -9.12 2.12 -4.20
N LEU A 104 -8.09 2.88 -3.81
CA LEU A 104 -6.87 2.32 -3.22
C LEU A 104 -7.07 1.86 -1.78
N LEU A 105 -7.80 2.63 -0.98
CA LEU A 105 -8.07 2.36 0.45
C LEU A 105 -9.36 1.54 0.65
N ASP A 106 -10.14 1.33 -0.40
CA ASP A 106 -11.45 0.69 -0.36
C ASP A 106 -12.42 1.45 0.57
N TYR A 107 -12.32 2.78 0.57
CA TYR A 107 -13.24 3.64 1.33
C TYR A 107 -14.54 3.74 0.55
N ARG A 108 -15.60 3.10 1.05
CA ARG A 108 -16.95 3.28 0.51
C ARG A 108 -17.46 4.65 0.91
N THR A 109 -17.42 5.62 0.00
CA THR A 109 -18.18 6.87 0.14
C THR A 109 -19.66 6.51 0.20
N ARG A 110 -20.28 6.71 1.37
CA ARG A 110 -21.74 6.72 1.50
C ARG A 110 -22.26 8.10 1.17
#